data_AF-A0AA88EHE9-F1
#
_entry.id   AF-A0AA88EHE9-F1
#
_cell.length_a   1.000
_cell.length_b   1.000
_cell.length_c   1.000
_cell.angle_alpha   90.00
_cell.angle_beta   90.00
_cell.angle_gamma   90.00
#
_symmetry.space_group_name_H-M   'P 1'
#
loop_
_entity.id
_entity.type
_entity.pdbx_description
1 polymer ?
#
loop_
_entity_poly.entity_id
_entity_poly.type
_entity_poly.pdbx_seq_one_letter_code
_entity_poly.pdbx_strand_id
1 'polypeptide(L)'
;MVGKHFDSKEDLNTKLNLVAINGKFEIKVKKSTRTLKEVVCVDEPNCLWRVRATKMPGGDFNACVNLTTRSCTCRVFDIDKIPCIHALAAAGLYRPQHTESYIYSLCSEYYTSDYWMLAYAETIYPVPPESQWHNIPEDVRAIKVVEPDVKMFRGRPRLTRFPSQGECIVKKYKCATCGQGGHNSKKCHNLAHPSDVRSST
;
A
#
# COMPACT_ATOMS: atom_id res chain seq x y z
N MET A 1 -6.62 -12.01 21.15
CA MET A 1 -6.01 -10.73 20.70
C MET A 1 -5.83 -10.64 19.20
N VAL A 2 -5.64 -11.77 18.53
CA VAL A 2 -5.57 -11.84 17.07
C VAL A 2 -6.84 -11.26 16.43
N GLY A 3 -6.66 -10.48 15.37
CA GLY A 3 -7.76 -9.90 14.58
C GLY A 3 -8.47 -8.69 15.19
N LYS A 4 -8.02 -8.17 16.34
CA LYS A 4 -8.63 -6.97 16.96
C LYS A 4 -8.02 -5.68 16.42
N HIS A 5 -8.87 -4.67 16.26
CA HIS A 5 -8.46 -3.30 15.98
C HIS A 5 -8.23 -2.54 17.29
N PHE A 6 -7.32 -1.56 17.25
CA PHE A 6 -6.92 -0.73 18.37
C PHE A 6 -6.81 0.70 17.87
N ASP A 7 -7.42 1.64 18.60
CA ASP A 7 -7.51 3.04 18.18
C ASP A 7 -6.16 3.76 18.31
N SER A 8 -5.31 3.29 19.23
CA SER A 8 -3.99 3.85 19.45
C SER A 8 -2.95 2.79 19.81
N LYS A 9 -1.67 3.16 19.70
CA LYS A 9 -0.54 2.34 20.15
C LYS A 9 -0.58 2.11 21.66
N GLU A 10 -1.16 3.04 22.41
CA GLU A 10 -1.30 2.98 23.88
C GLU A 10 -2.35 1.95 24.27
N ASP A 11 -3.54 1.95 23.65
CA ASP A 11 -4.56 0.93 23.90
C ASP A 11 -4.01 -0.48 23.60
N LEU A 12 -3.31 -0.65 22.48
CA LEU A 12 -2.61 -1.89 22.17
C LEU A 12 -1.59 -2.27 23.28
N ASN A 13 -0.81 -1.32 23.77
CA ASN A 13 0.16 -1.56 24.87
C ASN A 13 -0.54 -2.03 26.14
N THR A 14 -1.57 -1.32 26.58
CA THR A 14 -2.32 -1.63 27.79
C THR A 14 -2.89 -3.04 27.71
N LYS A 15 -3.52 -3.39 26.59
CA LYS A 15 -4.03 -4.74 26.39
C LYS A 15 -2.91 -5.79 26.41
N LEU A 16 -1.80 -5.57 25.70
CA LEU A 16 -0.66 -6.50 25.71
C LEU A 16 -0.10 -6.73 27.12
N ASN A 17 0.03 -5.67 27.92
CA ASN A 17 0.48 -5.77 29.30
C ASN A 17 -0.48 -6.61 30.16
N LEU A 18 -1.79 -6.43 30.00
CA LEU A 18 -2.78 -7.26 30.70
C LEU A 18 -2.65 -8.74 30.33
N VAL A 19 -2.36 -9.06 29.06
CA VAL A 19 -2.14 -10.46 28.65
C VAL A 19 -0.85 -11.04 29.22
N ALA A 20 0.21 -10.24 29.29
CA ALA A 20 1.47 -10.64 29.92
C ALA A 20 1.27 -10.94 31.41
N ILE A 21 0.57 -10.06 32.15
CA ILE A 21 0.25 -10.24 33.57
C ILE A 21 -0.61 -11.49 33.79
N ASN A 22 -1.70 -11.64 33.04
CA ASN A 22 -2.61 -12.78 33.22
C ASN A 22 -1.95 -14.11 32.82
N GLY A 23 -1.07 -14.08 31.83
CA GLY A 23 -0.31 -15.24 31.39
C GLY A 23 0.96 -15.51 32.22
N LYS A 24 1.30 -14.63 33.16
CA LYS A 24 2.51 -14.69 34.01
C LYS A 24 3.81 -14.84 33.19
N PHE A 25 3.96 -14.02 32.15
CA PHE A 25 5.20 -13.95 31.38
C PHE A 25 5.56 -12.48 31.10
N GLU A 26 6.84 -12.23 30.85
CA GLU A 26 7.31 -10.90 30.48
C GLU A 26 7.39 -10.74 28.97
N ILE A 27 7.12 -9.52 28.48
CA ILE A 27 7.16 -9.20 27.05
C ILE A 27 8.24 -8.18 26.73
N LYS A 28 8.86 -8.32 25.56
CA LYS A 28 9.81 -7.36 25.00
C LYS A 28 9.42 -6.96 23.58
N VAL A 29 9.70 -5.71 23.22
CA VAL A 29 9.49 -5.20 21.85
C VAL A 29 10.67 -5.61 20.98
N LYS A 30 10.41 -6.45 19.97
CA LYS A 30 11.43 -6.89 19.00
C LYS A 30 11.61 -5.89 17.86
N LYS A 31 10.52 -5.26 17.42
CA LYS A 31 10.54 -4.24 16.37
C LYS A 31 9.40 -3.24 16.56
N SER A 32 9.70 -1.96 16.43
CA SER A 32 8.69 -0.90 16.39
C SER A 32 9.05 0.11 15.31
N THR A 33 8.20 0.23 14.30
CA THR A 33 8.25 1.28 13.28
C THR A 33 6.93 2.04 13.25
N ARG A 34 6.77 3.00 12.34
CA ARG A 34 5.50 3.72 12.14
C ARG A 34 4.35 2.81 11.68
N THR A 35 4.66 1.64 11.11
CA THR A 35 3.67 0.75 10.48
C THR A 35 3.65 -0.65 11.06
N LEU A 36 4.61 -1.02 11.90
CA LEU A 36 4.76 -2.37 12.40
C LEU A 36 5.20 -2.35 13.85
N LYS A 37 4.56 -3.17 14.67
CA LYS A 37 4.97 -3.44 16.04
C LYS A 37 4.99 -4.94 16.28
N GLU A 38 6.14 -5.46 16.67
CA GLU A 38 6.36 -6.86 16.96
C GLU A 38 6.82 -6.99 18.41
N VAL A 39 6.03 -7.73 19.19
CA VAL A 39 6.23 -7.97 20.62
C VAL A 39 6.32 -9.47 20.84
N VAL A 40 7.28 -9.90 21.64
CA VAL A 40 7.57 -11.32 21.92
C VAL A 40 7.69 -11.54 23.42
N CYS A 41 7.59 -12.79 23.85
CA CYS A 41 8.00 -13.15 25.21
C CYS A 41 9.50 -12.92 25.41
N VAL A 42 9.91 -12.59 26.64
CA VAL A 42 11.33 -12.43 27.00
C VAL A 42 12.09 -13.74 26.84
N ASP A 43 11.46 -14.87 27.19
CA ASP A 43 12.01 -16.24 27.22
C ASP A 43 12.16 -16.89 25.82
N GLU A 44 12.45 -16.12 24.76
CA GLU A 44 12.85 -16.69 23.47
C GLU A 44 14.17 -17.49 23.65
N PRO A 45 14.31 -18.73 23.12
CA PRO A 45 13.39 -19.45 22.21
C PRO A 45 12.38 -20.38 22.89
N ASN A 46 12.40 -20.51 24.22
CA ASN A 46 11.58 -21.45 24.97
C ASN A 46 10.09 -21.08 25.01
N CYS A 47 9.76 -19.81 24.78
CA CYS A 47 8.39 -19.34 24.62
C CYS A 47 8.14 -18.81 23.19
N LEU A 48 7.16 -19.40 22.51
CA LEU A 48 6.80 -19.04 21.12
C LEU A 48 5.79 -17.87 21.03
N TRP A 49 5.36 -17.31 22.16
CA TRP A 49 4.37 -16.26 22.18
C TRP A 49 4.90 -14.99 21.47
N ARG A 50 4.11 -14.51 20.50
CA ARG A 50 4.43 -13.34 19.66
C ARG A 50 3.15 -12.65 19.22
N VAL A 51 3.19 -11.32 19.21
CA VAL A 51 2.17 -10.48 18.58
C VAL A 51 2.82 -9.60 17.53
N ARG A 52 2.21 -9.57 16.34
CA ARG A 52 2.52 -8.61 15.28
C ARG A 52 1.29 -7.74 15.04
N ALA A 53 1.45 -6.44 15.21
CA ALA A 53 0.43 -5.44 14.88
C ALA A 53 0.94 -4.56 13.73
N THR A 54 0.07 -4.26 12.77
CA THR A 54 0.35 -3.38 11.64
C THR A 54 -0.54 -2.16 11.71
N LYS A 55 0.03 -0.96 11.45
CA LYS A 55 -0.79 0.24 11.27
C LYS A 55 -1.64 0.02 10.02
N MET A 56 -2.96 0.15 10.15
CA MET A 56 -3.86 0.10 9.00
C MET A 56 -3.55 1.28 8.06
N PRO A 57 -3.25 1.05 6.78
CA PRO A 57 -3.15 2.10 5.79
C PRO A 57 -4.47 2.88 5.73
N GLY A 58 -4.42 4.21 5.78
CA GLY A 58 -5.61 5.07 5.82
C GLY A 58 -6.12 5.44 7.23
N GLY A 59 -5.39 5.09 8.28
CA GLY A 59 -5.76 5.36 9.68
C GLY A 59 -5.61 6.81 10.15
N ASP A 60 -6.24 7.76 9.46
CA ASP A 60 -6.93 8.86 10.14
C ASP A 60 -8.42 8.50 10.10
N PHE A 61 -8.89 7.85 11.17
CA PHE A 61 -10.31 7.47 11.31
C PHE A 61 -11.25 8.69 11.44
N ASN A 62 -10.71 9.90 11.56
CA ASN A 62 -11.47 11.15 11.46
C ASN A 62 -11.69 11.52 9.98
N ALA A 63 -12.36 10.63 9.25
CA ALA A 63 -12.90 10.97 7.95
C ALA A 63 -14.31 11.55 8.14
N CYS A 64 -14.48 12.84 7.89
CA CYS A 64 -15.81 13.44 7.84
C CYS A 64 -16.42 13.10 6.47
N VAL A 65 -17.55 12.41 6.49
CA VAL A 65 -18.30 12.02 5.30
C VAL A 65 -19.58 12.85 5.24
N ASN A 66 -19.83 13.45 4.09
CA ASN A 66 -21.14 14.02 3.77
C ASN A 66 -21.78 13.17 2.65
N LEU A 67 -22.77 12.35 3.03
CA LEU A 67 -23.46 11.45 2.09
C LEU A 67 -24.38 12.22 1.13
N THR A 68 -24.88 13.40 1.52
CA THR A 68 -25.73 14.26 0.68
C THR A 68 -24.94 14.91 -0.44
N THR A 69 -23.79 15.52 -0.11
CA THR A 69 -22.92 16.16 -1.10
C THR A 69 -21.92 15.19 -1.73
N ARG A 70 -22.00 13.90 -1.38
CA ARG A 70 -21.11 12.83 -1.87
C ARG A 70 -19.62 13.18 -1.71
N SER A 71 -19.24 13.64 -0.52
CA SER A 71 -17.89 14.15 -0.22
C SER A 71 -17.28 13.45 1.00
N CYS A 72 -15.96 13.31 1.01
CA CYS A 72 -15.22 12.76 2.13
C CYS A 72 -13.89 13.48 2.29
N THR A 73 -13.43 13.71 3.53
CA THR A 73 -12.11 14.32 3.76
C THR A 73 -10.94 13.48 3.20
N CYS A 74 -11.14 12.19 2.93
CA CYS A 74 -10.16 11.36 2.22
C CYS A 74 -10.08 11.63 0.71
N ARG A 75 -10.94 12.51 0.17
CA ARG A 75 -11.05 12.93 -1.25
C ARG A 75 -11.37 11.86 -2.28
N VAL A 76 -11.27 10.58 -1.94
CA VAL A 76 -11.62 9.47 -2.84
C VAL A 76 -13.07 9.60 -3.33
N PHE A 77 -14.02 9.92 -2.44
CA PHE A 77 -15.41 10.09 -2.85
C PHE A 77 -15.62 11.30 -3.79
N ASP A 78 -14.89 12.38 -3.55
CA ASP A 78 -14.93 13.59 -4.38
C ASP A 78 -14.29 13.41 -5.75
N ILE A 79 -13.22 12.60 -5.85
CA ILE A 79 -12.44 12.41 -7.07
C ILE A 79 -13.02 11.28 -7.90
N ASP A 80 -13.09 10.08 -7.32
CA ASP A 80 -13.53 8.88 -8.03
C ASP A 80 -15.05 8.84 -8.20
N LYS A 81 -15.79 9.74 -7.52
CA LYS A 81 -17.26 9.84 -7.59
C LYS A 81 -18.00 8.54 -7.23
N ILE A 82 -17.32 7.64 -6.52
CA ILE A 82 -17.86 6.41 -5.94
C ILE A 82 -17.61 6.39 -4.42
N PRO A 83 -18.46 5.75 -3.63
CA PRO A 83 -18.28 5.70 -2.18
C PRO A 83 -16.94 5.08 -1.78
N CYS A 84 -16.12 5.85 -1.06
CA CYS A 84 -14.91 5.35 -0.42
C CYS A 84 -15.22 4.44 0.78
N ILE A 85 -14.23 3.77 1.36
CA ILE A 85 -14.41 2.92 2.54
C ILE A 85 -15.10 3.63 3.72
N HIS A 86 -14.85 4.94 3.88
CA HIS A 86 -15.49 5.75 4.92
C HIS A 86 -16.96 6.02 4.60
N ALA A 87 -17.26 6.30 3.34
CA ALA A 87 -18.64 6.54 2.88
C ALA A 87 -19.48 5.27 2.93
N LEU A 88 -18.91 4.11 2.59
CA LEU A 88 -19.56 2.81 2.74
C LEU A 88 -19.90 2.52 4.22
N ALA A 89 -18.94 2.77 5.13
CA ALA A 89 -19.18 2.62 6.57
C ALA A 89 -20.29 3.57 7.07
N ALA A 90 -20.22 4.85 6.69
CA ALA A 90 -21.23 5.84 7.05
C ALA A 90 -22.63 5.49 6.50
N ALA A 91 -22.70 5.01 5.26
CA ALA A 91 -23.95 4.58 4.62
C ALA A 91 -24.59 3.38 5.34
N GLY A 92 -23.78 2.39 5.75
CA GLY A 92 -24.27 1.23 6.51
C GLY A 92 -24.79 1.59 7.91
N LEU A 93 -24.24 2.62 8.53
CA LEU A 93 -24.76 3.16 9.80
C LEU A 93 -26.04 4.00 9.60
N TYR A 94 -26.11 4.76 8.50
CA TYR A 94 -27.25 5.63 8.21
C TYR A 94 -28.49 4.86 7.75
N ARG A 95 -28.32 3.81 6.92
CA ARG A 95 -29.40 3.02 6.30
C ARG A 95 -29.15 1.50 6.37
N PRO A 96 -29.06 0.90 7.57
CA PRO A 96 -28.65 -0.51 7.71
C PRO A 96 -29.55 -1.50 6.96
N GLN A 97 -30.87 -1.31 6.94
CA GLN A 97 -31.83 -2.22 6.30
C GLN A 97 -31.81 -2.17 4.76
N HIS A 98 -31.30 -1.08 4.17
CA HIS A 98 -31.26 -0.86 2.71
C HIS A 98 -29.86 -0.42 2.25
N THR A 99 -28.84 -0.92 2.94
CA THR A 99 -27.44 -0.49 2.73
C THR A 99 -27.02 -0.68 1.27
N GLU A 100 -27.35 -1.83 0.69
CA GLU A 100 -26.93 -2.19 -0.66
C GLU A 100 -27.53 -1.26 -1.73
N SER A 101 -28.86 -1.10 -1.77
CA SER A 101 -29.51 -0.19 -2.73
C SER A 101 -29.11 1.27 -2.50
N TYR A 102 -28.92 1.67 -1.24
CA TYR A 102 -28.51 3.02 -0.92
C TYR A 102 -27.07 3.31 -1.36
N ILE A 103 -26.13 2.37 -1.23
CA ILE A 103 -24.75 2.54 -1.70
C ILE A 103 -24.70 2.81 -3.20
N TYR A 104 -25.47 2.06 -4.01
CA TYR A 104 -25.52 2.31 -5.45
C TYR A 104 -26.06 3.69 -5.79
N SER A 105 -27.02 4.21 -5.01
CA SER A 105 -27.55 5.58 -5.20
C SER A 105 -26.53 6.70 -4.89
N LEU A 106 -25.45 6.36 -4.18
CA LEU A 106 -24.36 7.27 -3.86
C LEU A 106 -23.29 7.32 -4.96
N CYS A 107 -23.22 6.31 -5.84
CA CYS A 107 -22.35 6.35 -7.01
C CYS A 107 -22.81 7.42 -7.99
N SER A 108 -21.87 8.07 -8.68
CA SER A 108 -22.19 8.99 -9.77
C SER A 108 -22.79 8.24 -10.96
N GLU A 109 -23.67 8.93 -11.68
CA GLU A 109 -24.26 8.51 -12.95
C GLU A 109 -23.22 8.10 -14.01
N TYR A 110 -21.98 8.62 -13.94
CA TYR A 110 -20.87 8.21 -14.82
C TYR A 110 -20.58 6.71 -14.81
N TYR A 111 -20.95 6.01 -13.73
CA TYR A 111 -20.76 4.57 -13.57
C TYR A 111 -21.99 3.74 -13.93
N THR A 112 -23.04 4.36 -14.49
CA THR A 112 -24.22 3.64 -14.97
C THR A 112 -24.00 3.12 -16.38
N SER A 113 -24.59 1.96 -16.69
CA SER A 113 -24.56 1.39 -18.04
C SER A 113 -25.16 2.35 -19.07
N ASP A 114 -26.21 3.09 -18.71
CA ASP A 114 -26.86 4.06 -19.59
C ASP A 114 -25.90 5.19 -19.98
N TYR A 115 -25.18 5.76 -19.01
CA TYR A 115 -24.19 6.80 -19.30
C TYR A 115 -23.03 6.25 -20.14
N TRP A 116 -22.60 5.02 -19.87
CA TRP A 116 -21.58 4.37 -20.69
C TRP A 116 -22.05 4.13 -22.12
N MET A 117 -23.28 3.66 -22.33
CA MET A 117 -23.87 3.53 -23.66
C MET A 117 -23.96 4.88 -24.38
N LEU A 118 -24.33 5.95 -23.69
CA LEU A 118 -24.38 7.30 -24.26
C LEU A 118 -22.99 7.80 -24.65
N ALA A 119 -21.97 7.57 -23.83
CA ALA A 119 -20.58 7.96 -24.13
C ALA A 119 -20.02 7.28 -25.39
N TYR A 120 -20.52 6.08 -25.70
CA TYR A 120 -20.15 5.28 -26.87
C TYR A 120 -21.27 5.19 -27.92
N ALA A 121 -22.30 6.02 -27.83
CA ALA A 121 -23.43 5.98 -28.75
C ALA A 121 -23.04 6.48 -30.14
N GLU A 122 -22.06 7.37 -30.20
CA GLU A 122 -21.51 7.90 -31.45
C GLU A 122 -20.47 6.96 -32.06
N THR A 123 -20.30 7.07 -33.38
CA THR A 123 -19.31 6.27 -34.11
C THR A 123 -17.90 6.71 -33.72
N ILE A 124 -17.10 5.78 -33.20
CA ILE A 124 -15.67 5.99 -33.02
C ILE A 124 -14.99 5.88 -34.38
N TYR A 125 -14.56 7.02 -34.92
CA TYR A 125 -13.79 7.04 -36.15
C TYR A 125 -12.34 6.61 -35.87
N PRO A 126 -11.85 5.55 -36.53
CA PRO A 126 -10.45 5.18 -36.40
C PRO A 126 -9.57 6.30 -36.94
N VAL A 127 -8.47 6.58 -36.24
CA VAL A 127 -7.49 7.57 -36.72
C VAL A 127 -6.83 7.00 -37.97
N PRO A 128 -6.95 7.67 -39.15
CA PRO A 128 -6.34 7.18 -40.37
C PRO A 128 -4.80 7.30 -40.28
N PRO A 129 -4.03 6.59 -41.12
CA PRO A 129 -2.58 6.77 -41.19
C PRO A 129 -2.22 8.23 -41.51
N GLU A 130 -1.07 8.68 -41.00
CA GLU A 130 -0.60 10.07 -41.14
C GLU A 130 -0.53 10.54 -42.61
N SER A 131 -0.25 9.63 -43.53
CA SER A 131 -0.23 9.90 -44.97
C SER A 131 -1.58 10.40 -45.52
N GLN A 132 -2.69 10.14 -44.83
CA GLN A 132 -4.04 10.55 -45.21
C GLN A 132 -4.50 11.84 -44.50
N TRP A 133 -3.65 12.47 -43.69
CA TRP A 133 -4.01 13.68 -42.93
C TRP A 133 -3.87 14.96 -43.78
N HIS A 134 -4.66 15.05 -44.83
CA HIS A 134 -4.52 16.12 -45.83
C HIS A 134 -5.05 17.49 -45.36
N ASN A 135 -6.01 17.50 -44.43
CA ASN A 135 -6.77 18.70 -44.06
C ASN A 135 -6.75 18.98 -42.54
N ILE A 136 -5.58 18.99 -41.92
CA ILE A 136 -5.45 19.40 -40.51
C ILE A 136 -5.51 20.93 -40.43
N PRO A 137 -6.43 21.52 -39.64
CA PRO A 137 -6.48 22.96 -39.41
C PRO A 137 -5.14 23.54 -38.90
N GLU A 138 -4.80 24.75 -39.34
CA GLU A 138 -3.50 25.38 -39.05
C GLU A 138 -3.28 25.60 -37.54
N ASP A 139 -4.34 25.93 -36.82
CA ASP A 139 -4.36 26.07 -35.36
C ASP A 139 -4.00 24.75 -34.66
N VAL A 140 -4.46 23.61 -35.17
CA VAL A 140 -4.11 22.28 -34.65
C VAL A 140 -2.67 21.90 -35.01
N ARG A 141 -2.21 22.20 -36.24
CA ARG A 141 -0.80 21.99 -36.64
C ARG A 141 0.18 22.83 -35.83
N ALA A 142 -0.23 24.03 -35.43
CA ALA A 142 0.56 24.92 -34.59
C ALA A 142 0.66 24.45 -33.13
N ILE A 143 -0.17 23.49 -32.68
CA ILE A 143 -0.07 22.93 -31.33
C ILE A 143 1.24 22.13 -31.23
N LYS A 144 2.22 22.74 -30.57
CA LYS A 144 3.43 22.04 -30.16
C LYS A 144 3.12 21.24 -28.89
N VAL A 145 3.00 19.92 -29.01
CA VAL A 145 2.96 19.03 -27.86
C VAL A 145 4.35 19.03 -27.21
N VAL A 146 4.50 19.78 -26.12
CA VAL A 146 5.73 19.80 -25.33
C VAL A 146 5.65 18.67 -24.31
N GLU A 147 6.77 17.99 -24.09
CA GLU A 147 6.88 17.04 -22.99
C GLU A 147 6.50 17.74 -21.67
N PRO A 148 5.70 17.11 -20.80
CA PRO A 148 5.39 17.69 -19.51
C PRO A 148 6.68 17.97 -18.75
N ASP A 149 6.77 19.11 -18.06
CA ASP A 149 7.94 19.48 -17.27
C ASP A 149 8.12 18.49 -16.11
N VAL A 150 8.88 17.43 -16.36
CA VAL A 150 9.21 16.43 -15.36
C VAL A 150 10.24 17.05 -14.43
N LYS A 151 9.78 17.60 -13.30
CA LYS A 151 10.68 17.95 -12.20
C LYS A 151 11.41 16.69 -11.76
N MET A 152 12.69 16.58 -12.14
CA MET A 152 13.58 15.58 -11.56
C MET A 152 13.65 15.83 -10.06
N PHE A 153 13.07 14.92 -9.27
CA PHE A 153 13.18 14.98 -7.82
C PHE A 153 14.66 14.98 -7.45
N ARG A 154 15.13 16.03 -6.75
CA ARG A 154 16.51 16.12 -6.28
C ARG A 154 16.78 14.98 -5.30
N GLY A 155 17.72 14.11 -5.63
CA GLY A 155 18.11 12.97 -4.80
C GLY A 155 18.95 11.95 -5.58
N ARG A 156 19.61 11.03 -4.88
CA ARG A 156 20.37 9.94 -5.51
C ARG A 156 19.44 9.14 -6.43
N PRO A 157 19.76 9.02 -7.74
CA PRO A 157 19.02 8.12 -8.63
C PRO A 157 18.94 6.73 -7.99
N ARG A 158 17.73 6.19 -7.86
CA ARG A 158 17.60 4.82 -7.36
C ARG A 158 18.17 3.89 -8.40
N LEU A 159 19.18 3.13 -8.01
CA LEU A 159 19.82 2.11 -8.85
C LEU A 159 18.92 0.88 -9.10
N THR A 160 17.78 0.79 -8.40
CA THR A 160 16.88 -0.37 -8.47
C THR A 160 15.45 0.06 -8.75
N ARG A 161 14.84 -0.58 -9.74
CA ARG A 161 13.43 -0.43 -10.13
C ARG A 161 12.48 -0.77 -8.96
N PHE A 162 11.35 -0.07 -8.87
CA PHE A 162 10.25 -0.47 -7.99
C PHE A 162 9.47 -1.65 -8.60
N PRO A 163 9.23 -2.73 -7.85
CA PRO A 163 8.32 -3.78 -8.30
C PRO A 163 6.88 -3.28 -8.33
N SER A 164 6.13 -3.70 -9.35
CA SER A 164 4.68 -3.48 -9.47
C SER A 164 3.90 -4.36 -8.47
N GLN A 165 2.60 -4.12 -8.30
CA GLN A 165 1.74 -5.01 -7.50
C GLN A 165 1.84 -6.45 -8.04
N GLY A 166 2.19 -7.40 -7.16
CA GLY A 166 2.38 -8.81 -7.50
C GLY A 166 3.81 -9.21 -7.89
N GLU A 167 4.72 -8.26 -8.10
CA GLU A 167 6.13 -8.59 -8.37
C GLU A 167 6.93 -8.84 -7.08
N CYS A 168 7.41 -10.07 -6.91
CA CYS A 168 8.35 -10.44 -5.85
C CYS A 168 9.79 -10.37 -6.34
N ILE A 169 10.53 -9.30 -5.97
CA ILE A 169 11.98 -9.25 -6.19
C ILE A 169 12.67 -10.15 -5.16
N VAL A 170 13.07 -11.34 -5.58
CA VAL A 170 13.87 -12.26 -4.76
C VAL A 170 15.29 -11.70 -4.64
N LYS A 171 15.64 -11.18 -3.47
CA LYS A 171 17.02 -10.78 -3.18
C LYS A 171 17.91 -12.02 -3.12
N LYS A 172 18.73 -12.22 -4.16
CA LYS A 172 19.81 -13.21 -4.13
C LYS A 172 20.86 -12.73 -3.13
N TYR A 173 20.94 -13.37 -1.97
CA TYR A 173 22.03 -13.14 -1.03
C TYR A 173 23.09 -14.23 -1.20
N LYS A 174 24.35 -13.84 -1.03
CA LYS A 174 25.50 -14.75 -1.01
C LYS A 174 25.89 -15.00 0.44
N CYS A 175 26.38 -16.19 0.74
CA CYS A 175 26.96 -16.50 2.04
C CYS A 175 28.18 -15.60 2.27
N ALA A 176 28.24 -14.91 3.41
CA ALA A 176 29.37 -14.04 3.75
C ALA A 176 30.68 -14.82 3.97
N THR A 177 30.59 -16.11 4.31
CA THR A 177 31.75 -16.96 4.62
C THR A 177 32.36 -17.58 3.36
N CYS A 178 31.56 -18.07 2.41
CA CYS A 178 32.05 -18.76 1.21
C CYS A 178 31.68 -18.11 -0.13
N GLY A 179 30.92 -17.02 -0.12
CA GLY A 179 30.48 -16.30 -1.33
C GLY A 179 29.43 -17.02 -2.18
N GLN A 180 29.05 -18.26 -1.85
CA GLN A 180 28.07 -19.04 -2.62
C GLN A 180 26.61 -18.71 -2.22
N GLY A 181 25.68 -18.81 -3.18
CA GLY A 181 24.25 -18.64 -2.94
C GLY A 181 23.58 -19.88 -2.34
N GLY A 182 22.35 -19.74 -1.85
CA GLY A 182 21.52 -20.86 -1.38
C GLY A 182 21.58 -21.15 0.13
N HIS A 183 22.48 -20.53 0.87
CA HIS A 183 22.55 -20.63 2.33
C HIS A 183 23.09 -19.34 2.96
N ASN A 184 22.88 -19.17 4.27
CA ASN A 184 23.45 -18.06 5.04
C ASN A 184 24.75 -18.47 5.74
N SER A 185 25.54 -17.51 6.21
CA SER A 185 26.82 -17.76 6.89
C SER A 185 26.70 -18.68 8.11
N LYS A 186 25.56 -18.64 8.81
CA LYS A 186 25.29 -19.49 9.98
C LYS A 186 25.09 -20.97 9.65
N LYS A 187 24.66 -21.28 8.42
CA LYS A 187 24.47 -22.63 7.90
C LYS A 187 25.51 -22.96 6.82
N CYS A 188 26.64 -22.26 6.84
CA CYS A 188 27.71 -22.53 5.90
C CYS A 188 28.47 -23.77 6.37
N HIS A 189 28.52 -24.79 5.52
CA HIS A 189 29.29 -26.01 5.77
C HIS A 189 30.77 -25.85 5.42
N ASN A 190 31.16 -24.73 4.80
CA ASN A 190 32.57 -24.38 4.56
C ASN A 190 33.08 -23.62 5.78
N LEU A 191 33.67 -24.35 6.74
CA LEU A 191 34.48 -23.75 7.81
C LEU A 191 35.67 -23.06 7.14
N ALA A 192 35.73 -21.74 7.19
CA ALA A 192 36.84 -21.00 6.63
C ALA A 192 38.15 -21.41 7.32
N HIS A 193 39.12 -21.88 6.54
CA HIS A 193 40.51 -21.97 6.99
C HIS A 193 41.02 -20.54 7.23
N PRO A 194 41.63 -20.22 8.39
CA PRO A 194 42.16 -18.89 8.64
C PRO A 194 43.52 -18.76 7.96
N SER A 195 43.53 -18.19 6.76
CA SER A 195 44.73 -17.61 6.17
C SER A 195 44.32 -16.35 5.42
N ASP A 196 44.45 -15.21 6.09
CA ASP A 196 45.37 -14.16 5.63
C ASP A 196 45.44 -13.06 6.69
N VAL A 197 46.55 -13.08 7.41
CA VAL A 197 47.04 -11.98 8.24
C VAL A 197 47.24 -10.78 7.32
N ARG A 198 46.53 -9.68 7.61
CA ARG A 198 46.83 -8.36 7.04
C ARG A 198 48.31 -8.05 7.23
N SER A 199 49.05 -7.98 6.13
CA SER A 199 50.31 -7.25 6.10
C SER A 199 49.98 -5.77 5.97
N SER A 200 50.27 -5.01 7.02
CA SER A 200 50.27 -3.55 7.00
C SER A 200 51.61 -3.07 6.46
N THR A 201 51.57 -2.35 5.35
CA THR A 201 52.45 -1.22 5.02
C THR A 201 51.61 -0.20 4.29
#